data_AF-A0A1F9Q318-F1
#
_entry.id   AF-A0A1F9Q318-F1
#
_cell.length_a   1.000
_cell.length_b   1.000
_cell.length_c   1.000
_cell.angle_alpha   90.00
_cell.angle_beta   90.00
_cell.angle_gamma   90.00
#
_symmetry.space_group_name_H-M   'P 1'
#
loop_
_entity.id
_entity.type
_entity.pdbx_description
1 polymer ?
#
loop_
_entity_poly.entity_id
_entity_poly.type
_entity_poly.pdbx_seq_one_letter_code
_entity_poly.pdbx_strand_id
1 'polypeptide(L)'
;MRLEDWAEVSRQWLERKYGDRVVSAVLHLDEATPHIQFVLVPLDDTGKLNCRALFGGSRHTLSELQTDYAKAVAPLGIQRGLEGSRAKHQDVSKFYALTQGGDAPELPKLTGVDLPEMPGKLVRISDSKLQDYAIATAETAAKAQREMAAPVVQALARENAMLKKQSEDLRRANSALTQERDKLRCEADKVRGIDPCEVLKRLYGGQETPDSKPNYKSRKFELPDGAKIGVTGSLWVDNSTGKGGKGAINLVMRLSGYGQADYKQAVRELAEAFGEGDTTKCLAADYVRYAPQQAAKMTEAAIREPFRMPEAVERTWERARHYLCEVRKIPTRIVDWAHEKGLVFSDNRGNCVFARDKDSGVFKRGTGAQPFKQTLGQGGLPFVLPGTENKVYVTEAPIDALSLKLVAPECSILATGGNMPVERLKPYLDGKEVLLAQDRDAAGDEQAQRIRKLYPEARRVLPEQGKDWNEQVRLHFEQQTRAQKTERSEPARGRSRERSRGM
;
A
#
# COMPACT_ATOMS: atom_id res chain seq x y z
N MET A 1 -22.28 -13.59 -17.43
CA MET A 1 -22.33 -14.71 -16.44
C MET A 1 -22.58 -14.21 -15.03
N ARG A 2 -21.60 -13.85 -14.17
CA ARG A 2 -21.88 -13.59 -12.73
C ARG A 2 -22.89 -12.46 -12.41
N LEU A 3 -23.05 -11.46 -13.27
CA LEU A 3 -23.91 -10.29 -13.01
C LEU A 3 -25.40 -10.58 -13.26
N GLU A 4 -25.70 -11.26 -14.36
CA GLU A 4 -27.07 -11.66 -14.72
C GLU A 4 -27.60 -12.68 -13.71
N ASP A 5 -26.76 -13.64 -13.32
CA ASP A 5 -27.07 -14.62 -12.27
C ASP A 5 -27.39 -13.93 -10.93
N TRP A 6 -26.63 -12.89 -10.58
CA TRP A 6 -26.87 -12.09 -9.37
C TRP A 6 -28.18 -11.30 -9.44
N ALA A 7 -28.47 -10.69 -10.60
CA ALA A 7 -29.70 -9.93 -10.79
C ALA A 7 -30.93 -10.83 -10.69
N GLU A 8 -30.86 -12.01 -11.28
CA GLU A 8 -31.93 -13.01 -11.26
C GLU A 8 -32.17 -13.56 -9.83
N VAL A 9 -31.11 -13.99 -9.14
CA VAL A 9 -31.21 -14.46 -7.75
C VAL A 9 -31.75 -13.37 -6.82
N SER A 10 -31.39 -12.10 -7.05
CA SER A 10 -31.88 -10.97 -6.28
C SER A 10 -33.37 -10.70 -6.51
N ARG A 11 -33.84 -10.79 -7.76
CA ARG A 11 -35.28 -10.73 -8.08
C ARG A 11 -36.04 -11.87 -7.42
N GLN A 12 -35.56 -13.10 -7.55
CA GLN A 12 -36.21 -14.27 -6.94
C GLN A 12 -36.26 -14.18 -5.40
N TRP A 13 -35.26 -13.57 -4.77
CA TRP A 13 -35.31 -13.30 -3.34
C TRP A 13 -36.37 -12.25 -2.97
N LEU A 14 -36.46 -11.15 -3.73
CA LEU A 14 -37.49 -10.12 -3.53
C LEU A 14 -38.91 -10.69 -3.71
N GLU A 15 -39.13 -11.48 -4.76
CA GLU A 15 -40.41 -12.13 -5.04
C GLU A 15 -40.79 -13.15 -3.95
N ARG A 16 -39.85 -14.00 -3.50
CA ARG A 16 -40.13 -14.94 -2.40
C ARG A 16 -40.46 -14.24 -1.08
N LYS A 17 -39.84 -13.09 -0.81
CA LYS A 17 -39.96 -12.40 0.47
C LYS A 17 -41.16 -11.47 0.55
N TYR A 18 -41.46 -10.76 -0.54
CA TYR A 18 -42.46 -9.71 -0.57
C TYR A 18 -43.58 -9.94 -1.59
N GLY A 19 -43.44 -10.94 -2.46
CA GLY A 19 -44.48 -11.35 -3.40
C GLY A 19 -44.95 -10.23 -4.32
N ASP A 20 -46.27 -10.11 -4.40
CA ASP A 20 -47.01 -9.12 -5.19
C ASP A 20 -46.84 -7.67 -4.73
N ARG A 21 -46.23 -7.45 -3.55
CA ARG A 21 -45.97 -6.10 -3.02
C ARG A 21 -44.84 -5.39 -3.76
N VAL A 22 -44.02 -6.11 -4.54
CA VAL A 22 -42.90 -5.53 -5.32
C VAL A 22 -43.42 -4.97 -6.64
N VAL A 23 -43.38 -3.64 -6.81
CA VAL A 23 -43.89 -2.93 -7.99
C VAL A 23 -42.86 -2.91 -9.12
N SER A 24 -41.59 -2.74 -8.76
CA SER A 24 -40.49 -2.63 -9.73
C SER A 24 -39.18 -3.07 -9.09
N ALA A 25 -38.31 -3.70 -9.88
CA ALA A 25 -36.92 -4.01 -9.51
C ALA A 25 -36.06 -3.87 -10.77
N VAL A 26 -35.19 -2.86 -10.80
CA VAL A 26 -34.38 -2.47 -11.96
C VAL A 26 -32.90 -2.55 -11.63
N LEU A 27 -32.13 -3.18 -12.52
CA LEU A 27 -30.68 -3.25 -12.46
C LEU A 27 -30.07 -1.98 -13.07
N HIS A 28 -29.27 -1.26 -12.28
CA HIS A 28 -28.53 -0.08 -12.68
C HIS A 28 -27.05 -0.42 -12.92
N LEU A 29 -26.54 -0.02 -14.08
CA LEU A 29 -25.15 -0.25 -14.54
C LEU A 29 -24.43 1.07 -14.87
N ASP A 30 -25.05 2.20 -14.59
CA ASP A 30 -24.56 3.56 -14.84
C ASP A 30 -23.68 4.11 -13.71
N GLU A 31 -23.52 3.35 -12.61
CA GLU A 31 -22.66 3.68 -11.47
C GLU A 31 -21.42 2.76 -11.35
N ALA A 32 -20.46 3.15 -10.49
CA ALA A 32 -19.20 2.40 -10.28
C ALA A 32 -19.41 0.98 -9.73
N THR A 33 -20.54 0.73 -9.06
CA THR A 33 -20.94 -0.59 -8.57
C THR A 33 -22.34 -0.92 -9.09
N PRO A 34 -22.53 -2.05 -9.80
CA PRO A 34 -23.86 -2.51 -10.20
C PRO A 34 -24.77 -2.66 -8.98
N HIS A 35 -25.97 -2.07 -9.04
CA HIS A 35 -26.94 -2.11 -7.93
C HIS A 35 -28.36 -2.29 -8.47
N ILE A 36 -29.27 -2.81 -7.62
CA ILE A 36 -30.68 -2.98 -7.97
C ILE A 36 -31.51 -2.03 -7.13
N GLN A 37 -32.27 -1.17 -7.80
CA GLN A 37 -33.29 -0.35 -7.16
C GLN A 37 -34.62 -1.10 -7.24
N PHE A 38 -35.31 -1.26 -6.11
CA PHE A 38 -36.66 -1.82 -6.09
C PHE A 38 -37.65 -0.92 -5.36
N VAL A 39 -38.91 -0.99 -5.76
CA VAL A 39 -40.04 -0.25 -5.18
C VAL A 39 -41.04 -1.26 -4.63
N LEU A 40 -41.40 -1.08 -3.36
CA LEU A 40 -42.28 -1.97 -2.60
C LEU A 40 -43.49 -1.19 -2.07
N VAL A 41 -44.70 -1.76 -2.14
CA VAL A 41 -45.87 -1.27 -1.41
C VAL A 41 -45.85 -1.83 0.02
N PRO A 42 -45.70 -0.99 1.06
CA PRO A 42 -45.47 -1.47 2.42
C PRO A 42 -46.79 -1.84 3.12
N LEU A 43 -47.40 -2.97 2.77
CA LEU A 43 -48.60 -3.48 3.44
C LEU A 43 -48.22 -4.36 4.64
N ASP A 44 -48.92 -4.23 5.76
CA ASP A 44 -48.86 -5.19 6.88
C ASP A 44 -49.84 -6.35 6.68
N ASP A 45 -49.82 -7.32 7.60
CA ASP A 45 -50.67 -8.52 7.56
C ASP A 45 -52.16 -8.21 7.74
N THR A 46 -52.51 -6.96 8.09
CA THR A 46 -53.88 -6.46 8.16
C THR A 46 -54.32 -5.72 6.89
N GLY A 47 -53.43 -5.62 5.89
CA GLY A 47 -53.67 -4.91 4.64
C GLY A 47 -53.55 -3.38 4.73
N LYS A 48 -52.95 -2.85 5.81
CA LYS A 48 -52.72 -1.40 5.96
C LYS A 48 -51.30 -1.00 5.58
N LEU A 49 -51.13 0.24 5.11
CA LEU A 49 -49.81 0.78 4.78
C LEU A 49 -48.99 1.03 6.06
N ASN A 50 -47.94 0.25 6.27
CA ASN A 50 -47.15 0.25 7.49
C ASN A 50 -45.68 -0.13 7.24
N CYS A 51 -44.88 0.86 6.86
CA CYS A 51 -43.42 0.70 6.71
C CYS A 51 -42.72 0.34 8.04
N ARG A 52 -43.27 0.77 9.18
CA ARG A 52 -42.67 0.50 10.50
C ARG A 52 -42.78 -0.98 10.86
N ALA A 53 -43.80 -1.70 10.41
CA ALA A 53 -43.90 -3.14 10.63
C ALA A 53 -42.89 -3.94 9.78
N LEU A 54 -42.56 -3.46 8.57
CA LEU A 54 -41.70 -4.16 7.62
C LEU A 54 -40.21 -3.90 7.84
N PHE A 55 -39.84 -2.64 8.07
CA PHE A 55 -38.45 -2.20 8.17
C PHE A 55 -38.10 -1.55 9.52
N GLY A 56 -39.12 -1.31 10.35
CA GLY A 56 -38.97 -0.81 11.71
C GLY A 56 -39.34 -1.88 12.74
N GLY A 57 -39.33 -1.50 14.02
CA GLY A 57 -39.77 -2.36 15.12
C GLY A 57 -38.63 -2.90 15.99
N SER A 58 -37.53 -3.36 15.40
CA SER A 58 -36.33 -3.79 16.13
C SER A 58 -35.07 -3.15 15.57
N ARG A 59 -34.08 -2.92 16.44
CA ARG A 59 -32.73 -2.48 16.03
C ARG A 59 -32.04 -3.52 15.12
N HIS A 60 -32.50 -4.78 15.14
CA HIS A 60 -31.90 -5.89 14.41
C HIS A 60 -32.53 -6.13 13.03
N THR A 61 -33.73 -5.60 12.75
CA THR A 61 -34.53 -5.90 11.54
C THR A 61 -33.73 -5.72 10.24
N LEU A 62 -32.98 -4.62 10.11
CA LEU A 62 -32.17 -4.36 8.91
C LEU A 62 -30.89 -5.22 8.85
N SER A 63 -30.30 -5.60 9.99
CA SER A 63 -29.15 -6.52 10.02
C SER A 63 -29.56 -7.93 9.63
N GLU A 64 -30.73 -8.37 10.09
CA GLU A 64 -31.33 -9.65 9.70
C GLU A 64 -31.67 -9.66 8.22
N LEU A 65 -32.19 -8.55 7.67
CA LEU A 65 -32.44 -8.41 6.24
C LEU A 65 -31.18 -8.59 5.40
N GLN A 66 -30.07 -7.95 5.80
CA GLN A 66 -28.77 -8.11 5.13
C GLN A 66 -28.24 -9.55 5.23
N THR A 67 -28.46 -10.20 6.37
CA THR A 67 -28.04 -11.59 6.60
C THR A 67 -28.84 -12.57 5.74
N ASP A 68 -30.14 -12.36 5.64
CA ASP A 68 -31.05 -13.16 4.82
C ASP A 68 -30.73 -13.02 3.33
N TYR A 69 -30.51 -11.78 2.86
CA TYR A 69 -30.10 -11.55 1.49
C TYR A 69 -28.75 -12.21 1.17
N ALA A 70 -27.78 -12.12 2.09
CA ALA A 70 -26.47 -12.76 1.92
C ALA A 70 -26.57 -14.29 1.78
N LYS A 71 -27.52 -14.95 2.46
CA LYS A 71 -27.78 -16.39 2.28
C LYS A 71 -28.30 -16.69 0.88
N ALA A 72 -29.15 -15.82 0.33
CA ALA A 72 -29.72 -16.01 -1.00
C ALA A 72 -28.66 -15.93 -2.10
N VAL A 73 -27.69 -15.02 -1.97
CA VAL A 73 -26.62 -14.83 -2.97
C VAL A 73 -25.35 -15.66 -2.70
N ALA A 74 -25.28 -16.40 -1.59
CA ALA A 74 -24.14 -17.23 -1.21
C ALA A 74 -23.71 -18.26 -2.30
N PRO A 75 -24.63 -18.92 -3.04
CA PRO A 75 -24.24 -19.83 -4.13
C PRO A 75 -23.42 -19.18 -5.25
N LEU A 76 -23.53 -17.85 -5.40
CA LEU A 76 -22.78 -17.08 -6.39
C LEU A 76 -21.37 -16.68 -5.89
N GLY A 77 -21.00 -17.10 -4.68
CA GLY A 77 -19.74 -16.76 -4.04
C GLY A 77 -19.71 -15.37 -3.41
N ILE A 78 -20.86 -14.71 -3.27
CA ILE A 78 -21.00 -13.40 -2.62
C ILE A 78 -21.14 -13.62 -1.11
N GLN A 79 -20.33 -12.91 -0.33
CA GLN A 79 -20.30 -13.03 1.13
C GLN A 79 -20.96 -11.82 1.80
N ARG A 80 -21.52 -12.04 2.99
CA ARG A 80 -22.10 -10.98 3.82
C ARG A 80 -21.03 -9.96 4.22
N GLY A 81 -21.38 -8.68 4.23
CA GLY A 81 -20.54 -7.64 4.86
C GLY A 81 -20.36 -7.87 6.37
N LEU A 82 -19.33 -7.25 6.95
CA LEU A 82 -19.02 -7.36 8.39
C LEU A 82 -20.19 -6.88 9.27
N GLU A 83 -20.71 -7.77 10.11
CA GLU A 83 -21.77 -7.45 11.06
C GLU A 83 -21.26 -6.49 12.15
N GLY A 84 -22.04 -5.44 12.45
CA GLY A 84 -21.62 -4.43 13.42
C GLY A 84 -20.47 -3.54 12.94
N SER A 85 -20.21 -3.48 11.62
CA SER A 85 -19.23 -2.56 11.04
C SER A 85 -19.47 -1.14 11.56
N ARG A 86 -18.46 -0.57 12.22
CA ARG A 86 -18.45 0.83 12.69
C ARG A 86 -18.12 1.82 11.57
N ALA A 87 -18.11 1.36 10.30
CA ALA A 87 -17.93 2.22 9.14
C ALA A 87 -19.09 3.22 9.09
N LYS A 88 -18.83 4.46 9.48
CA LYS A 88 -19.79 5.55 9.35
C LYS A 88 -19.98 5.84 7.87
N HIS A 89 -21.22 5.96 7.41
CA HIS A 89 -21.54 6.51 6.10
C HIS A 89 -20.84 7.87 5.99
N GLN A 90 -19.86 7.98 5.10
CA GLN A 90 -19.19 9.25 4.84
C GLN A 90 -20.08 10.02 3.87
N ASP A 91 -20.63 11.10 4.37
CA ASP A 91 -21.36 12.08 3.57
C ASP A 91 -20.51 12.46 2.33
N VAL A 92 -21.11 12.46 1.14
CA VAL A 92 -20.40 12.73 -0.12
C VAL A 92 -19.65 14.07 -0.07
N SER A 93 -20.17 15.03 0.70
CA SER A 93 -19.50 16.30 1.02
C SER A 93 -18.12 16.13 1.66
N LYS A 94 -17.95 15.16 2.56
CA LYS A 94 -16.66 14.85 3.22
C LYS A 94 -15.68 14.15 2.29
N PHE A 95 -16.17 13.40 1.31
CA PHE A 95 -15.32 12.76 0.30
C PHE A 95 -14.64 13.78 -0.61
N TYR A 96 -15.35 14.86 -1.01
CA TYR A 96 -14.77 15.96 -1.79
C TYR A 96 -13.74 16.78 -0.99
N ALA A 97 -14.01 17.06 0.29
CA ALA A 97 -13.04 17.73 1.18
C ALA A 97 -11.75 16.91 1.38
N LEU A 98 -11.86 15.58 1.47
CA LEU A 98 -10.73 14.66 1.63
C LEU A 98 -9.88 14.48 0.37
N THR A 99 -10.44 14.69 -0.83
CA THR A 99 -9.71 14.51 -2.10
C THR A 99 -9.08 15.78 -2.63
N GLN A 100 -9.62 16.96 -2.30
CA GLN A 100 -9.15 18.23 -2.88
C GLN A 100 -8.40 19.16 -1.91
N GLY A 101 -8.32 18.85 -0.61
CA GLY A 101 -7.46 19.60 0.32
C GLY A 101 -7.84 21.07 0.53
N GLY A 102 -9.06 21.46 0.17
CA GLY A 102 -9.67 22.75 0.47
C GLY A 102 -11.03 22.55 1.16
N ASP A 103 -11.46 23.55 1.92
CA ASP A 103 -12.79 23.57 2.50
C ASP A 103 -13.85 23.40 1.41
N ALA A 104 -14.86 22.56 1.67
CA ALA A 104 -15.99 22.42 0.77
C ALA A 104 -16.59 23.82 0.52
N PRO A 105 -16.91 24.20 -0.73
CA PRO A 105 -17.45 25.53 -1.01
C PRO A 105 -18.66 25.77 -0.12
N GLU A 106 -18.58 26.77 0.75
CA GLU A 106 -19.67 27.10 1.67
C GLU A 106 -20.91 27.44 0.85
N LEU A 107 -21.98 26.66 1.03
CA LEU A 107 -23.26 26.99 0.46
C LEU A 107 -23.74 28.30 1.10
N PRO A 108 -24.13 29.30 0.30
CA PRO A 108 -24.54 30.58 0.84
C PRO A 108 -25.80 30.39 1.69
N LYS A 109 -25.75 30.87 2.94
CA LYS A 109 -26.87 30.77 3.90
C LYS A 109 -27.99 31.70 3.44
N LEU A 110 -29.23 31.18 3.38
CA LEU A 110 -30.41 31.98 3.05
C LEU A 110 -30.58 33.12 4.07
N THR A 111 -30.38 34.36 3.63
CA THR A 111 -30.61 35.58 4.42
C THR A 111 -31.56 36.50 3.66
N GLY A 112 -32.64 36.95 4.30
CA GLY A 112 -33.52 38.00 3.76
C GLY A 112 -34.53 37.54 2.70
N VAL A 113 -35.09 36.34 2.81
CA VAL A 113 -36.20 35.91 1.94
C VAL A 113 -37.50 36.56 2.44
N ASP A 114 -38.17 37.34 1.58
CA ASP A 114 -39.52 37.87 1.83
C ASP A 114 -40.51 36.69 1.84
N LEU A 115 -40.82 36.22 3.05
CA LEU A 115 -41.81 35.18 3.27
C LEU A 115 -43.22 35.80 3.20
N PRO A 116 -44.21 35.11 2.63
CA PRO A 116 -45.59 35.57 2.66
C PRO A 116 -46.06 35.80 4.11
N GLU A 117 -46.87 36.84 4.31
CA GLU A 117 -47.39 37.22 5.63
C GLU A 117 -48.30 36.13 6.20
N MET A 118 -48.13 35.85 7.50
CA MET A 118 -48.92 34.83 8.18
C MET A 118 -50.39 35.28 8.31
N PRO A 119 -51.36 34.45 7.91
CA PRO A 119 -52.77 34.85 7.90
C PRO A 119 -53.39 34.88 9.31
N GLY A 120 -53.27 35.99 10.05
CA GLY A 120 -54.05 36.29 11.27
C GLY A 120 -53.74 35.45 12.52
N LYS A 121 -54.31 35.83 13.69
CA LYS A 121 -54.08 35.15 14.99
C LYS A 121 -54.48 33.68 14.91
N LEU A 122 -53.54 32.79 15.29
CA LEU A 122 -53.58 31.31 15.24
C LEU A 122 -54.88 30.60 15.69
N VAL A 123 -55.78 31.29 16.39
CA VAL A 123 -56.92 30.71 17.11
C VAL A 123 -58.14 30.48 16.19
N ARG A 124 -58.14 30.94 14.93
CA ARG A 124 -59.31 30.84 14.01
C ARG A 124 -58.98 30.47 12.55
N ILE A 125 -57.90 29.74 12.30
CA ILE A 125 -57.50 29.36 10.94
C ILE A 125 -57.83 27.89 10.72
N SER A 126 -58.47 27.56 9.58
CA SER A 126 -58.72 26.16 9.19
C SER A 126 -57.42 25.47 8.76
N ASP A 127 -57.28 24.17 9.04
CA ASP A 127 -56.07 23.38 8.72
C ASP A 127 -55.62 23.52 7.25
N SER A 128 -56.57 23.60 6.31
CA SER A 128 -56.24 23.80 4.88
C SER A 128 -55.49 25.11 4.61
N LYS A 129 -55.84 26.21 5.28
CA LYS A 129 -55.19 27.52 5.06
C LYS A 129 -53.77 27.57 5.65
N LEU A 130 -53.54 26.84 6.74
CA LEU A 130 -52.19 26.66 7.29
C LEU A 130 -51.32 25.80 6.37
N GLN A 131 -51.92 24.79 5.74
CA GLN A 131 -51.24 23.90 4.80
C GLN A 131 -50.87 24.64 3.50
N ASP A 132 -51.78 25.44 2.95
CA ASP A 132 -51.50 26.29 1.77
C ASP A 132 -50.40 27.32 2.05
N TYR A 133 -50.40 27.92 3.25
CA TYR A 133 -49.33 28.82 3.70
C TYR A 133 -47.98 28.11 3.83
N ALA A 134 -47.96 26.90 4.40
CA ALA A 134 -46.75 26.10 4.55
C ALA A 134 -46.17 25.67 3.19
N ILE A 135 -47.03 25.36 2.21
CA ILE A 135 -46.61 25.04 0.83
C ILE A 135 -46.03 26.28 0.17
N ALA A 136 -46.71 27.43 0.22
CA ALA A 136 -46.24 28.68 -0.41
C ALA A 136 -44.91 29.19 0.19
N THR A 137 -44.76 29.11 1.51
CA THR A 137 -43.50 29.45 2.20
C THR A 137 -42.38 28.48 1.82
N ALA A 138 -42.65 27.17 1.77
CA ALA A 138 -41.67 26.17 1.35
C ALA A 138 -41.24 26.35 -0.11
N GLU A 139 -42.17 26.67 -1.02
CA GLU A 139 -41.88 26.92 -2.44
C GLU A 139 -41.01 28.16 -2.64
N THR A 140 -41.30 29.24 -1.91
CA THR A 140 -40.53 30.49 -1.99
C THR A 140 -39.13 30.32 -1.43
N ALA A 141 -39.00 29.61 -0.29
CA ALA A 141 -37.71 29.27 0.28
C ALA A 141 -36.88 28.35 -0.64
N ALA A 142 -37.52 27.34 -1.24
CA ALA A 142 -36.85 26.43 -2.18
C ALA A 142 -36.40 27.13 -3.46
N LYS A 143 -37.19 28.07 -3.98
CA LYS A 143 -36.84 28.89 -5.15
C LYS A 143 -35.64 29.80 -4.84
N ALA A 144 -35.68 30.54 -3.73
CA ALA A 144 -34.58 31.40 -3.29
C ALA A 144 -33.27 30.62 -3.08
N GLN A 145 -33.36 29.40 -2.53
CA GLN A 145 -32.20 28.53 -2.31
C GLN A 145 -31.59 28.07 -3.63
N ARG A 146 -32.41 27.69 -4.61
CA ARG A 146 -31.94 27.29 -5.95
C ARG A 146 -31.27 28.44 -6.68
N GLU A 147 -31.83 29.65 -6.60
CA GLU A 147 -31.27 30.84 -7.26
C GLU A 147 -29.91 31.24 -6.64
N MET A 148 -29.79 31.21 -5.31
CA MET A 148 -28.50 31.45 -4.63
C MET A 148 -27.45 30.37 -4.89
N ALA A 149 -27.86 29.11 -5.02
CA ALA A 149 -26.95 27.99 -5.29
C ALA A 149 -26.53 27.89 -6.77
N ALA A 150 -27.33 28.43 -7.70
CA ALA A 150 -27.08 28.36 -9.14
C ALA A 150 -25.66 28.82 -9.58
N PRO A 151 -25.13 29.99 -9.17
CA PRO A 151 -23.80 30.41 -9.60
C PRO A 151 -22.67 29.50 -9.07
N VAL A 152 -22.80 29.00 -7.83
CA VAL A 152 -21.82 28.09 -7.22
C VAL A 152 -21.83 26.74 -7.94
N VAL A 153 -23.02 26.20 -8.22
CA VAL A 153 -23.17 24.94 -8.96
C VAL A 153 -22.63 25.08 -10.40
N GLN A 154 -22.87 26.21 -11.07
CA GLN A 154 -22.34 26.46 -12.41
C GLN A 154 -20.81 26.61 -12.41
N ALA A 155 -20.22 27.29 -11.42
CA ALA A 155 -18.77 27.39 -11.28
C ALA A 155 -18.12 26.02 -11.05
N LEU A 156 -18.68 25.23 -10.13
CA LEU A 156 -18.21 23.88 -9.82
C LEU A 156 -18.36 22.93 -11.03
N ALA A 157 -19.43 23.06 -11.80
CA ALA A 157 -19.63 22.30 -13.03
C ALA A 157 -18.57 22.62 -14.09
N ARG A 158 -18.19 23.91 -14.25
CA ARG A 158 -17.12 24.34 -15.16
C ARG A 158 -15.75 23.81 -14.73
N GLU A 159 -15.44 23.90 -13.44
CA GLU A 159 -14.19 23.38 -12.88
C GLU A 159 -14.08 21.86 -13.06
N ASN A 160 -15.14 21.12 -12.73
CA ASN A 160 -15.19 19.66 -12.95
C ASN A 160 -15.05 19.29 -14.42
N ALA A 161 -15.64 20.06 -15.34
CA ALA A 161 -15.45 19.84 -16.78
C ALA A 161 -13.99 20.07 -17.21
N MET A 162 -13.33 21.09 -16.66
CA MET A 162 -11.92 21.39 -16.93
C MET A 162 -10.99 20.29 -16.39
N LEU A 163 -11.21 19.85 -15.15
CA LEU A 163 -10.46 18.76 -14.53
C LEU A 163 -10.64 17.44 -15.27
N LYS A 164 -11.86 17.15 -15.73
CA LYS A 164 -12.13 15.95 -16.54
C LYS A 164 -11.35 15.99 -17.85
N LYS A 165 -11.33 17.14 -18.53
CA LYS A 165 -10.52 17.34 -19.75
C LYS A 165 -9.03 17.16 -19.49
N GLN A 166 -8.48 17.76 -18.43
CA GLN A 166 -7.07 17.58 -18.04
C GLN A 166 -6.73 16.12 -17.74
N SER A 167 -7.62 15.39 -17.04
CA SER A 167 -7.42 13.96 -16.78
C SER A 167 -7.43 13.13 -18.06
N GLU A 168 -8.28 13.45 -19.03
CA GLU A 168 -8.33 12.77 -20.32
C GLU A 168 -7.07 13.06 -21.15
N ASP A 169 -6.61 14.30 -21.19
CA ASP A 169 -5.37 14.70 -21.88
C ASP A 169 -4.14 14.01 -21.27
N LEU A 170 -4.04 13.96 -19.95
CA LEU A 170 -2.98 13.22 -19.25
C LEU A 170 -3.03 11.72 -19.51
N ARG A 171 -4.22 11.11 -19.57
CA ARG A 171 -4.37 9.69 -19.94
C ARG A 171 -3.91 9.44 -21.36
N ARG A 172 -4.27 10.31 -22.31
CA ARG A 172 -3.80 10.23 -23.71
C ARG A 172 -2.29 10.36 -23.80
N ALA A 173 -1.69 11.36 -23.14
CA ALA A 173 -0.24 11.56 -23.12
C ALA A 173 0.50 10.34 -22.51
N ASN A 174 0.02 9.81 -21.39
CA ASN A 174 0.60 8.61 -20.78
C ASN A 174 0.47 7.38 -21.67
N SER A 175 -0.66 7.20 -22.36
CA SER A 175 -0.84 6.10 -23.31
C SER A 175 0.13 6.19 -24.48
N ALA A 176 0.36 7.40 -25.01
CA ALA A 176 1.30 7.65 -26.10
C ALA A 176 2.76 7.38 -25.67
N LEU A 177 3.16 7.86 -24.48
CA LEU A 177 4.49 7.59 -23.92
C LEU A 177 4.70 6.09 -23.64
N THR A 178 3.66 5.38 -23.19
CA THR A 178 3.73 3.93 -22.97
C THR A 178 3.94 3.19 -24.29
N GLN A 179 3.22 3.57 -25.34
CA GLN A 179 3.41 3.01 -26.68
C GLN A 179 4.80 3.30 -27.24
N GLU A 180 5.32 4.52 -27.05
CA GLU A 180 6.68 4.86 -27.49
C GLU A 180 7.74 4.04 -26.75
N ARG A 181 7.60 3.90 -25.42
CA ARG A 181 8.49 3.06 -24.61
C ARG A 181 8.45 1.60 -25.07
N ASP A 182 7.27 1.07 -25.35
CA ASP A 182 7.11 -0.33 -25.75
C ASP A 182 7.69 -0.57 -27.16
N LYS A 183 7.54 0.39 -28.09
CA LYS A 183 8.22 0.35 -29.40
C LYS A 183 9.74 0.34 -29.25
N LEU A 184 10.28 1.26 -28.45
CA LEU A 184 11.73 1.35 -28.20
C LEU A 184 12.27 0.07 -27.53
N ARG A 185 11.47 -0.55 -26.65
CA ARG A 185 11.82 -1.85 -26.04
C ARG A 185 11.90 -2.96 -27.09
N CYS A 186 10.91 -3.05 -27.97
CA CYS A 186 10.91 -4.04 -29.06
C CYS A 186 12.11 -3.85 -30.01
N GLU A 187 12.46 -2.61 -30.36
CA GLU A 187 13.65 -2.30 -31.17
C GLU A 187 14.95 -2.69 -30.44
N ALA A 188 15.05 -2.36 -29.15
CA ALA A 188 16.20 -2.73 -28.34
C ALA A 188 16.35 -4.26 -28.21
N ASP A 189 15.25 -5.00 -28.06
CA ASP A 189 15.28 -6.45 -27.94
C ASP A 189 15.82 -7.13 -29.21
N LYS A 190 15.54 -6.57 -30.40
CA LYS A 190 16.09 -7.08 -31.68
C LYS A 190 17.61 -6.99 -31.76
N VAL A 191 18.20 -5.95 -31.18
CA VAL A 191 19.66 -5.69 -31.25
C VAL A 191 20.43 -6.13 -30.00
N ARG A 192 19.72 -6.49 -28.92
CA ARG A 192 20.32 -6.87 -27.64
C ARG A 192 21.14 -8.16 -27.72
N GLY A 193 20.81 -9.05 -28.66
CA GLY A 193 21.50 -10.32 -28.89
C GLY A 193 22.72 -10.26 -29.79
N ILE A 194 23.08 -9.07 -30.30
CA ILE A 194 24.29 -8.90 -31.09
C ILE A 194 25.51 -9.17 -30.21
N ASP A 195 26.45 -10.00 -30.69
CA ASP A 195 27.68 -10.32 -29.98
C ASP A 195 28.57 -9.06 -29.89
N PRO A 196 28.98 -8.65 -28.67
CA PRO A 196 29.91 -7.54 -28.50
C PRO A 196 31.21 -7.68 -29.32
N CYS A 197 31.67 -8.90 -29.64
CA CYS A 197 32.82 -9.12 -30.51
C CYS A 197 32.58 -8.61 -31.94
N GLU A 198 31.39 -8.86 -32.47
CA GLU A 198 31.01 -8.43 -33.82
C GLU A 198 30.81 -6.92 -33.88
N VAL A 199 30.27 -6.32 -32.81
CA VAL A 199 30.20 -4.86 -32.63
C VAL A 199 31.59 -4.25 -32.71
N LEU A 200 32.56 -4.77 -31.96
CA LEU A 200 33.94 -4.25 -31.96
C LEU A 200 34.55 -4.30 -33.36
N LYS A 201 34.38 -5.40 -34.09
CA LYS A 201 34.93 -5.56 -35.45
C LYS A 201 34.27 -4.64 -36.47
N ARG A 202 32.94 -4.62 -36.50
CA ARG A 202 32.16 -4.03 -37.60
C ARG A 202 31.90 -2.54 -37.42
N LEU A 203 31.65 -2.09 -36.19
CA LEU A 203 31.40 -0.67 -35.90
C LEU A 203 32.68 0.09 -35.52
N TYR A 204 33.63 -0.56 -34.85
CA TYR A 204 34.81 0.12 -34.31
C TYR A 204 36.14 -0.36 -34.89
N GLY A 205 36.13 -1.25 -35.89
CA GLY A 205 37.34 -1.72 -36.57
C GLY A 205 38.32 -2.50 -35.68
N GLY A 206 37.84 -3.08 -34.58
CA GLY A 206 38.66 -3.78 -33.60
C GLY A 206 39.32 -5.04 -34.16
N GLN A 207 40.62 -5.17 -33.93
CA GLN A 207 41.42 -6.33 -34.32
C GLN A 207 41.65 -7.25 -33.12
N GLU A 208 41.55 -8.56 -33.32
CA GLU A 208 41.84 -9.52 -32.26
C GLU A 208 43.34 -9.59 -32.00
N THR A 209 43.71 -9.44 -30.73
CA THR A 209 45.10 -9.54 -30.30
C THR A 209 45.59 -11.00 -30.35
N PRO A 210 46.88 -11.26 -30.67
CA PRO A 210 47.44 -12.61 -30.79
C PRO A 210 47.33 -13.48 -29.54
N ASP A 211 47.19 -12.87 -28.37
CA ASP A 211 47.00 -13.55 -27.08
C ASP A 211 45.62 -14.20 -26.93
N SER A 212 44.70 -13.96 -27.87
CA SER A 212 43.36 -14.54 -27.91
C SER A 212 43.39 -15.95 -28.53
N LYS A 213 43.65 -16.98 -27.72
CA LYS A 213 43.54 -18.38 -28.19
C LYS A 213 42.06 -18.80 -28.36
N PRO A 214 41.73 -19.64 -29.36
CA PRO A 214 40.35 -20.09 -29.64
C PRO A 214 39.64 -20.77 -28.46
N ASN A 215 40.42 -21.36 -27.53
CA ASN A 215 39.90 -22.12 -26.39
C ASN A 215 39.65 -21.26 -25.13
N TYR A 216 40.00 -19.97 -25.15
CA TYR A 216 39.69 -19.09 -24.02
C TYR A 216 38.26 -18.55 -24.12
N LYS A 217 37.55 -18.55 -22.99
CA LYS A 217 36.21 -17.94 -22.88
C LYS A 217 36.22 -16.43 -23.11
N SER A 218 37.39 -15.80 -23.04
CA SER A 218 37.60 -14.37 -23.19
C SER A 218 38.40 -14.04 -24.46
N ARG A 219 37.86 -13.17 -25.31
CA ARG A 219 38.53 -12.63 -26.50
C ARG A 219 39.01 -11.21 -26.23
N LYS A 220 40.17 -10.82 -26.74
CA LYS A 220 40.76 -9.50 -26.52
C LYS A 220 40.93 -8.76 -27.83
N PHE A 221 40.39 -7.55 -27.90
CA PHE A 221 40.39 -6.68 -29.05
C PHE A 221 41.20 -5.42 -28.79
N GLU A 222 41.91 -4.95 -29.80
CA GLU A 222 42.55 -3.65 -29.84
C GLU A 222 41.84 -2.79 -30.89
N LEU A 223 41.35 -1.63 -30.46
CA LEU A 223 40.68 -0.65 -31.32
C LEU A 223 41.70 0.28 -31.99
N PRO A 224 41.36 0.93 -33.11
CA PRO A 224 42.26 1.86 -33.82
C PRO A 224 42.73 3.05 -32.97
N ASP A 225 41.98 3.41 -31.93
CA ASP A 225 42.30 4.45 -30.96
C ASP A 225 43.24 3.96 -29.82
N GLY A 226 43.66 2.69 -29.86
CA GLY A 226 44.51 2.05 -28.86
C GLY A 226 43.76 1.49 -27.64
N ALA A 227 42.42 1.54 -27.61
CA ALA A 227 41.64 0.96 -26.52
C ALA A 227 41.66 -0.57 -26.55
N LYS A 228 41.81 -1.20 -25.37
CA LYS A 228 41.94 -2.66 -25.24
C LYS A 228 40.71 -3.26 -24.58
N ILE A 229 39.83 -3.88 -25.37
CA ILE A 229 38.55 -4.42 -24.91
C ILE A 229 38.62 -5.93 -24.75
N GLY A 230 38.35 -6.44 -23.55
CA GLY A 230 38.17 -7.86 -23.29
C GLY A 230 36.69 -8.23 -23.30
N VAL A 231 36.29 -9.25 -24.06
CA VAL A 231 34.91 -9.75 -24.15
C VAL A 231 34.85 -11.20 -23.67
N THR A 232 33.96 -11.49 -22.71
CA THR A 232 33.68 -12.84 -22.19
C THR A 232 32.18 -13.13 -22.28
N GLY A 233 31.76 -13.85 -23.30
CA GLY A 233 30.34 -14.02 -23.62
C GLY A 233 29.69 -12.67 -23.92
N SER A 234 28.65 -12.28 -23.17
CA SER A 234 27.98 -10.99 -23.33
C SER A 234 28.62 -9.86 -22.50
N LEU A 235 29.62 -10.15 -21.68
CA LEU A 235 30.28 -9.17 -20.82
C LEU A 235 31.50 -8.61 -21.54
N TRP A 236 31.74 -7.33 -21.38
CA TRP A 236 32.93 -6.67 -21.92
C TRP A 236 33.54 -5.77 -20.86
N VAL A 237 34.86 -5.61 -20.93
CA VAL A 237 35.65 -4.75 -20.06
C VAL A 237 36.62 -3.97 -20.93
N ASP A 238 36.57 -2.65 -20.82
CA ASP A 238 37.60 -1.77 -21.34
C ASP A 238 38.78 -1.78 -20.35
N ASN A 239 39.86 -2.47 -20.72
CA ASN A 239 41.04 -2.61 -19.88
C ASN A 239 41.89 -1.34 -19.83
N SER A 240 41.64 -0.38 -20.72
CA SER A 240 42.30 0.93 -20.69
C SER A 240 41.69 1.83 -19.61
N THR A 241 40.39 1.68 -19.32
CA THR A 241 39.68 2.50 -18.31
C THR A 241 39.17 1.74 -17.10
N GLY A 242 39.24 0.40 -17.10
CA GLY A 242 38.72 -0.48 -16.05
C GLY A 242 37.19 -0.58 -15.99
N LYS A 243 36.48 0.07 -16.92
CA LYS A 243 35.01 0.07 -16.96
C LYS A 243 34.50 -1.11 -17.76
N GLY A 244 33.49 -1.80 -17.22
CA GLY A 244 32.85 -2.93 -17.89
C GLY A 244 31.34 -2.78 -17.97
N GLY A 245 30.75 -3.54 -18.88
CA GLY A 245 29.32 -3.55 -19.12
C GLY A 245 28.85 -4.88 -19.69
N LYS A 246 27.53 -4.96 -19.93
CA LYS A 246 26.89 -6.15 -20.50
C LYS A 246 26.15 -5.79 -21.78
N GLY A 247 26.39 -6.57 -22.82
CA GLY A 247 25.68 -6.50 -24.10
C GLY A 247 26.16 -5.40 -25.04
N ALA A 248 25.76 -5.53 -26.30
CA ALA A 248 26.13 -4.65 -27.41
C ALA A 248 25.70 -3.20 -27.21
N ILE A 249 24.47 -2.95 -26.74
CA ILE A 249 23.94 -1.58 -26.57
C ILE A 249 24.81 -0.77 -25.61
N ASN A 250 25.14 -1.33 -24.45
CA ASN A 250 25.99 -0.65 -23.47
C ASN A 250 27.42 -0.46 -23.97
N LEU A 251 27.92 -1.38 -24.81
CA LEU A 251 29.23 -1.25 -25.43
C LEU A 251 29.25 -0.04 -26.37
N VAL A 252 28.25 0.09 -27.25
CA VAL A 252 28.11 1.24 -28.15
C VAL A 252 27.95 2.53 -27.36
N MET A 253 27.09 2.53 -26.34
CA MET A 253 26.94 3.70 -25.48
C MET A 253 28.27 4.15 -24.86
N ARG A 254 29.12 3.20 -24.45
CA ARG A 254 30.42 3.50 -23.85
C ARG A 254 31.43 4.04 -24.86
N LEU A 255 31.57 3.37 -26.01
CA LEU A 255 32.58 3.69 -27.02
C LEU A 255 32.21 4.95 -27.82
N SER A 256 30.92 5.20 -28.05
CA SER A 256 30.42 6.44 -28.66
C SER A 256 30.28 7.62 -27.68
N GLY A 257 30.51 7.40 -26.37
CA GLY A 257 30.44 8.45 -25.34
C GLY A 257 29.02 8.91 -24.99
N TYR A 258 28.02 8.07 -25.24
CA TYR A 258 26.60 8.36 -25.05
C TYR A 258 26.14 8.30 -23.60
N GLY A 259 25.28 9.25 -23.24
CA GLY A 259 24.57 9.28 -21.96
C GLY A 259 23.28 8.48 -22.01
N GLN A 260 22.56 8.47 -20.88
CA GLN A 260 21.28 7.77 -20.79
C GLN A 260 20.20 8.34 -21.73
N ALA A 261 20.29 9.63 -22.06
CA ALA A 261 19.38 10.29 -23.00
C ALA A 261 19.56 9.79 -24.45
N ASP A 262 20.75 9.32 -24.80
CA ASP A 262 21.12 8.91 -26.15
C ASP A 262 20.92 7.41 -26.39
N TYR A 263 20.25 6.71 -25.46
CA TYR A 263 19.96 5.28 -25.56
C TYR A 263 19.28 4.91 -26.90
N LYS A 264 18.36 5.76 -27.37
CA LYS A 264 17.67 5.59 -28.66
C LYS A 264 18.62 5.72 -29.86
N GLN A 265 19.70 6.47 -29.73
CA GLN A 265 20.73 6.60 -30.75
C GLN A 265 21.62 5.35 -30.80
N ALA A 266 22.07 4.86 -29.63
CA ALA A 266 22.84 3.62 -29.54
C ALA A 266 22.11 2.40 -30.14
N VAL A 267 20.79 2.30 -29.91
CA VAL A 267 19.95 1.23 -30.50
C VAL A 267 19.86 1.36 -32.02
N ARG A 268 19.76 2.59 -32.55
CA ARG A 268 19.73 2.84 -34.00
C ARG A 268 21.05 2.50 -34.69
N GLU A 269 22.17 2.91 -34.13
CA GLU A 269 23.49 2.59 -34.70
C GLU A 269 23.73 1.08 -34.80
N LEU A 270 23.30 0.33 -33.78
CA LEU A 270 23.35 -1.14 -33.82
C LEU A 270 22.40 -1.72 -34.87
N ALA A 271 21.19 -1.17 -35.00
CA ALA A 271 20.23 -1.64 -35.99
C ALA A 271 20.72 -1.39 -37.42
N GLU A 272 21.32 -0.22 -37.68
CA GLU A 272 21.86 0.16 -38.99
C GLU A 272 23.08 -0.69 -39.37
N ALA A 273 23.98 -0.96 -38.42
CA ALA A 273 25.20 -1.72 -38.70
C ALA A 273 24.96 -3.22 -38.95
N PHE A 274 23.93 -3.81 -38.34
CA PHE A 274 23.69 -5.26 -38.37
C PHE A 274 22.44 -5.69 -39.16
N GLY A 275 21.51 -4.79 -39.49
CA GLY A 275 20.34 -5.07 -40.35
C GLY A 275 19.39 -6.18 -39.84
N GLU A 276 18.34 -6.48 -40.61
CA GLU A 276 17.31 -7.48 -40.21
C GLU A 276 17.80 -8.93 -40.26
N GLY A 277 18.79 -9.23 -41.11
CA GLY A 277 19.32 -10.58 -41.31
C GLY A 277 20.19 -11.09 -40.15
N ASP A 278 21.13 -10.28 -39.67
CA ASP A 278 22.03 -10.66 -38.57
C ASP A 278 21.30 -10.61 -37.21
N THR A 279 20.35 -9.68 -37.05
CA THR A 279 19.47 -9.63 -35.86
C THR A 279 18.58 -10.85 -35.74
N THR A 280 18.08 -11.41 -36.84
CA THR A 280 17.27 -12.65 -36.83
C THR A 280 18.08 -13.88 -36.41
N LYS A 281 19.36 -14.00 -36.86
CA LYS A 281 20.27 -15.06 -36.41
C LYS A 281 20.65 -14.91 -34.94
N CYS A 282 20.88 -13.67 -34.48
CA CYS A 282 21.17 -13.37 -33.08
C CYS A 282 19.96 -13.63 -32.18
N LEU A 283 18.75 -13.25 -32.59
CA LEU A 283 17.50 -13.55 -31.90
C LEU A 283 17.28 -15.06 -31.77
N ALA A 284 17.58 -15.85 -32.80
CA ALA A 284 17.50 -17.31 -32.72
C ALA A 284 18.50 -17.89 -31.69
N ALA A 285 19.74 -17.40 -31.68
CA ALA A 285 20.76 -17.82 -30.72
C ALA A 285 20.42 -17.41 -29.27
N ASP A 286 19.89 -16.21 -29.07
CA ASP A 286 19.43 -15.71 -27.77
C ASP A 286 18.14 -16.38 -27.30
N TYR A 287 17.20 -16.67 -28.21
CA TYR A 287 16.00 -17.44 -27.88
C TYR A 287 16.38 -18.83 -27.40
N VAL A 288 17.29 -19.53 -28.07
CA VAL A 288 17.78 -20.84 -27.61
C VAL A 288 18.50 -20.75 -26.25
N ARG A 289 19.25 -19.66 -26.00
CA ARG A 289 20.03 -19.48 -24.75
C ARG A 289 19.20 -19.02 -23.55
N TYR A 290 18.20 -18.17 -23.78
CA TYR A 290 17.41 -17.52 -22.73
C TYR A 290 15.97 -18.03 -22.64
N ALA A 291 15.42 -18.74 -23.64
CA ALA A 291 14.08 -19.34 -23.53
C ALA A 291 13.93 -20.24 -22.31
N PRO A 292 14.91 -21.07 -21.89
CA PRO A 292 14.76 -21.85 -20.66
C PRO A 292 14.68 -20.97 -19.40
N GLN A 293 15.42 -19.86 -19.37
CA GLN A 293 15.45 -18.93 -18.22
C GLN A 293 14.23 -17.99 -18.19
N GLN A 294 13.76 -17.56 -19.36
CA GLN A 294 12.55 -16.76 -19.50
C GLN A 294 11.31 -17.60 -19.28
N ALA A 295 11.25 -18.82 -19.82
CA ALA A 295 10.22 -19.80 -19.47
C ALA A 295 10.26 -20.07 -17.96
N ALA A 296 11.42 -20.32 -17.35
CA ALA A 296 11.50 -20.48 -15.90
C ALA A 296 10.99 -19.26 -15.11
N LYS A 297 11.32 -18.03 -15.54
CA LYS A 297 10.84 -16.79 -14.89
C LYS A 297 9.36 -16.49 -15.15
N MET A 298 8.85 -16.77 -16.35
CA MET A 298 7.44 -16.60 -16.71
C MET A 298 6.59 -17.67 -16.04
N THR A 299 7.10 -18.89 -15.95
CA THR A 299 6.55 -19.98 -15.15
C THR A 299 6.61 -19.63 -13.66
N GLU A 300 7.70 -19.10 -13.11
CA GLU A 300 7.74 -18.59 -11.72
C GLU A 300 6.75 -17.43 -11.47
N ALA A 301 6.61 -16.51 -12.44
CA ALA A 301 5.71 -15.37 -12.32
C ALA A 301 4.23 -15.78 -12.48
N ALA A 302 3.94 -16.76 -13.33
CA ALA A 302 2.60 -17.32 -13.55
C ALA A 302 2.19 -18.35 -12.49
N ILE A 303 3.16 -19.05 -11.87
CA ILE A 303 2.96 -19.96 -10.72
C ILE A 303 2.86 -19.18 -9.41
N ARG A 304 3.11 -17.86 -9.39
CA ARG A 304 3.01 -17.07 -8.17
C ARG A 304 1.56 -17.00 -7.71
N GLU A 305 1.17 -18.00 -6.93
CA GLU A 305 -0.12 -18.08 -6.27
C GLU A 305 -0.39 -16.75 -5.56
N PRO A 306 -1.65 -16.27 -5.55
CA PRO A 306 -2.01 -15.10 -4.76
C PRO A 306 -1.47 -15.30 -3.36
N PHE A 307 -0.76 -14.29 -2.85
CA PHE A 307 -0.12 -14.36 -1.53
C PHE A 307 -1.13 -14.88 -0.51
N ARG A 308 -0.81 -16.02 0.11
CA ARG A 308 -1.55 -16.54 1.25
C ARG A 308 -0.84 -16.11 2.52
N MET A 309 -1.60 -15.52 3.43
CA MET A 309 -1.12 -15.19 4.77
C MET A 309 -0.57 -16.47 5.42
N PRO A 310 0.65 -16.45 5.98
CA PRO A 310 1.15 -17.61 6.71
C PRO A 310 0.21 -17.96 7.86
N GLU A 311 -0.07 -19.25 8.03
CA GLU A 311 -0.89 -19.74 9.13
C GLU A 311 -0.12 -19.65 10.45
N ALA A 312 -0.81 -19.23 11.52
CA ALA A 312 -0.27 -19.25 12.86
C ALA A 312 -0.14 -20.69 13.36
N VAL A 313 1.04 -21.05 13.86
CA VAL A 313 1.37 -22.40 14.32
C VAL A 313 1.74 -22.37 15.80
N GLU A 314 0.81 -22.81 16.65
CA GLU A 314 0.98 -22.80 18.10
C GLU A 314 2.17 -23.64 18.58
N ARG A 315 2.40 -24.81 17.98
CA ARG A 315 3.50 -25.71 18.39
C ARG A 315 4.90 -25.07 18.26
N THR A 316 5.06 -24.06 17.41
CA THR A 316 6.34 -23.36 17.20
C THR A 316 6.38 -22.00 17.87
N TRP A 317 5.27 -21.54 18.47
CA TRP A 317 5.18 -20.25 19.14
C TRP A 317 6.19 -20.11 20.29
N GLU A 318 6.32 -21.13 21.15
CA GLU A 318 7.25 -21.11 22.29
C GLU A 318 8.69 -20.76 21.87
N ARG A 319 9.14 -21.24 20.71
CA ARG A 319 10.46 -20.93 20.14
C ARG A 319 10.56 -19.47 19.68
N ALA A 320 9.53 -18.96 18.99
CA ALA A 320 9.49 -17.57 18.56
C ALA A 320 9.40 -16.60 19.75
N ARG A 321 8.59 -16.96 20.75
CA ARG A 321 8.46 -16.26 22.03
C ARG A 321 9.78 -16.23 22.79
N HIS A 322 10.47 -17.37 22.92
CA HIS A 322 11.80 -17.44 23.52
C HIS A 322 12.80 -16.55 22.78
N TYR A 323 12.81 -16.54 21.45
CA TYR A 323 13.68 -15.64 20.69
C TYR A 323 13.39 -14.16 20.99
N LEU A 324 12.12 -13.74 21.00
CA LEU A 324 11.77 -12.34 21.28
C LEU A 324 12.08 -11.93 22.72
N CYS A 325 11.83 -12.82 23.68
CA CYS A 325 12.01 -12.54 25.11
C CYS A 325 13.46 -12.70 25.57
N GLU A 326 14.10 -13.81 25.22
CA GLU A 326 15.42 -14.16 25.74
C GLU A 326 16.57 -13.65 24.86
N VAL A 327 16.40 -13.63 23.53
CA VAL A 327 17.45 -13.14 22.62
C VAL A 327 17.29 -11.65 22.36
N ARG A 328 16.06 -11.19 22.06
CA ARG A 328 15.77 -9.78 21.78
C ARG A 328 15.43 -8.95 23.02
N LYS A 329 15.34 -9.59 24.20
CA LYS A 329 15.11 -8.93 25.51
C LYS A 329 13.83 -8.10 25.57
N ILE A 330 12.83 -8.44 24.76
CA ILE A 330 11.51 -7.78 24.79
C ILE A 330 10.67 -8.44 25.88
N PRO A 331 10.08 -7.68 26.83
CA PRO A 331 9.29 -8.27 27.91
C PRO A 331 8.13 -9.14 27.42
N THR A 332 7.91 -10.28 28.08
CA THR A 332 6.83 -11.24 27.77
C THR A 332 5.48 -10.57 27.65
N ARG A 333 5.15 -9.63 28.55
CA ARG A 333 3.89 -8.86 28.51
C ARG A 333 3.60 -8.21 27.15
N ILE A 334 4.62 -7.73 26.44
CA ILE A 334 4.46 -7.07 25.14
C ILE A 334 4.35 -8.09 24.01
N VAL A 335 5.19 -9.14 24.09
CA VAL A 335 5.20 -10.23 23.10
C VAL A 335 3.89 -11.01 23.12
N ASP A 336 3.43 -11.39 24.32
CA ASP A 336 2.21 -12.15 24.54
C ASP A 336 0.98 -11.32 24.16
N TRP A 337 0.93 -10.05 24.56
CA TRP A 337 -0.13 -9.12 24.13
C TRP A 337 -0.20 -8.99 22.59
N ALA A 338 0.94 -8.82 21.92
CA ALA A 338 0.97 -8.70 20.47
C ALA A 338 0.55 -10.01 19.79
N HIS A 339 0.83 -11.16 20.41
CA HIS A 339 0.42 -12.47 19.95
C HIS A 339 -1.07 -12.71 20.11
N GLU A 340 -1.65 -12.41 21.27
CA GLU A 340 -3.09 -12.48 21.52
C GLU A 340 -3.91 -11.61 20.55
N LYS A 341 -3.33 -10.51 20.06
CA LYS A 341 -3.92 -9.65 19.03
C LYS A 341 -3.75 -10.16 17.60
N GLY A 342 -3.07 -11.29 17.39
CA GLY A 342 -2.74 -11.83 16.07
C GLY A 342 -1.70 -11.00 15.30
N LEU A 343 -1.04 -10.04 15.95
CA LEU A 343 -0.06 -9.15 15.30
C LEU A 343 1.29 -9.85 15.14
N VAL A 344 1.63 -10.74 16.07
CA VAL A 344 2.89 -11.50 16.08
C VAL A 344 2.59 -12.98 16.29
N PHE A 345 3.14 -13.85 15.48
CA PHE A 345 2.92 -15.29 15.62
C PHE A 345 4.11 -16.08 15.06
N SER A 346 4.03 -17.42 15.11
CA SER A 346 5.03 -18.28 14.49
C SER A 346 4.49 -19.08 13.32
N ASP A 347 5.33 -19.31 12.32
CA ASP A 347 5.03 -20.23 11.21
C ASP A 347 5.54 -21.65 11.50
N ASN A 348 5.27 -22.59 10.57
CA ASN A 348 5.71 -23.98 10.68
C ASN A 348 7.23 -24.19 10.74
N ARG A 349 8.03 -23.16 10.43
CA ARG A 349 9.51 -23.18 10.51
C ARG A 349 10.04 -22.52 11.78
N GLY A 350 9.16 -22.05 12.67
CA GLY A 350 9.54 -21.39 13.91
C GLY A 350 10.07 -19.98 13.71
N ASN A 351 9.75 -19.31 12.59
CA ASN A 351 10.07 -17.90 12.41
C ASN A 351 9.14 -17.03 13.27
N CYS A 352 9.59 -15.83 13.64
CA CYS A 352 8.69 -14.76 14.07
C CYS A 352 8.05 -14.13 12.85
N VAL A 353 6.72 -14.11 12.81
CA VAL A 353 5.92 -13.51 11.76
C VAL A 353 5.19 -12.30 12.33
N PHE A 354 5.33 -11.15 11.67
CA PHE A 354 4.72 -9.89 12.06
C PHE A 354 3.71 -9.49 10.98
N ALA A 355 2.42 -9.50 11.35
CA ALA A 355 1.31 -9.24 10.44
C ALA A 355 1.27 -7.76 10.02
N ARG A 356 1.32 -7.49 8.72
CA ARG A 356 1.13 -6.13 8.21
C ARG A 356 -0.36 -5.82 8.21
N ASP A 357 -0.69 -4.54 8.28
CA ASP A 357 -2.07 -4.09 8.36
C ASP A 357 -2.92 -4.61 7.17
N LYS A 358 -4.21 -4.83 7.43
CA LYS A 358 -5.22 -5.29 6.46
C LYS A 358 -4.80 -6.53 5.66
N ASP A 359 -4.11 -7.47 6.31
CA ASP A 359 -3.62 -8.71 5.69
C ASP A 359 -2.76 -8.48 4.43
N SER A 360 -2.15 -7.30 4.31
CA SER A 360 -1.38 -6.90 3.12
C SER A 360 -0.05 -7.65 2.99
N GLY A 361 0.32 -8.42 4.00
CA GLY A 361 1.57 -9.17 4.02
C GLY A 361 2.09 -9.46 5.41
N VAL A 362 3.33 -9.93 5.45
CA VAL A 362 4.06 -10.16 6.70
C VAL A 362 5.52 -9.75 6.60
N PHE A 363 6.11 -9.40 7.74
CA PHE A 363 7.55 -9.47 7.92
C PHE A 363 7.89 -10.79 8.63
N LYS A 364 8.88 -11.53 8.13
CA LYS A 364 9.38 -12.76 8.75
C LYS A 364 10.80 -12.54 9.26
N ARG A 365 11.08 -13.05 10.44
CA ARG A 365 12.40 -13.06 11.08
C ARG A 365 12.72 -14.47 11.57
N GLY A 366 13.87 -15.00 11.17
CA GLY A 366 14.34 -16.29 11.66
C GLY A 366 14.71 -16.23 13.14
N THR A 367 14.51 -17.36 13.83
CA THR A 367 14.85 -17.56 15.25
C THR A 367 16.06 -18.47 15.43
N GLY A 368 16.72 -18.86 14.32
CA GLY A 368 17.94 -19.67 14.34
C GLY A 368 19.20 -18.83 14.51
N ALA A 369 20.35 -19.50 14.56
CA ALA A 369 21.66 -18.84 14.69
C ALA A 369 22.00 -17.93 13.50
N GLN A 370 21.53 -18.28 12.30
CA GLN A 370 21.73 -17.48 11.10
C GLN A 370 20.59 -16.46 10.92
N PRO A 371 20.91 -15.18 10.64
CA PRO A 371 19.90 -14.15 10.47
C PRO A 371 19.10 -14.40 9.19
N PHE A 372 17.79 -14.58 9.32
CA PHE A 372 16.87 -14.67 8.20
C PHE A 372 15.86 -13.52 8.26
N LYS A 373 15.71 -12.79 7.15
CA LYS A 373 14.73 -11.71 7.00
C LYS A 373 14.01 -11.91 5.67
N GLN A 374 12.69 -11.90 5.70
CA GLN A 374 11.86 -11.96 4.48
C GLN A 374 10.65 -11.03 4.65
N THR A 375 10.21 -10.44 3.55
CA THR A 375 8.96 -9.67 3.48
C THR A 375 8.08 -10.33 2.43
N LEU A 376 6.82 -10.62 2.79
CA LEU A 376 5.84 -11.26 1.91
C LEU A 376 4.58 -10.38 1.81
N GLY A 377 3.80 -10.53 0.73
CA GLY A 377 2.55 -9.79 0.49
C GLY A 377 2.62 -8.75 -0.63
N GLN A 378 1.45 -8.34 -1.14
CA GLN A 378 1.30 -7.30 -2.18
C GLN A 378 0.71 -6.02 -1.58
N GLY A 379 1.07 -4.84 -2.11
CA GLY A 379 0.48 -3.57 -1.66
C GLY A 379 1.03 -2.99 -0.34
N GLY A 380 1.90 -3.74 0.34
CA GLY A 380 2.76 -3.33 1.42
C GLY A 380 2.35 -2.13 2.31
N LEU A 381 1.59 -2.40 3.38
CA LEU A 381 1.26 -1.48 4.49
C LEU A 381 2.19 -1.69 5.69
N PRO A 382 2.24 -0.82 6.72
CA PRO A 382 3.11 -1.06 7.86
C PRO A 382 2.65 -2.25 8.73
N PHE A 383 3.55 -2.78 9.55
CA PHE A 383 3.17 -3.48 10.78
C PHE A 383 2.72 -2.43 11.79
N VAL A 384 1.61 -2.66 12.48
CA VAL A 384 0.97 -1.66 13.34
C VAL A 384 0.77 -2.23 14.74
N LEU A 385 1.39 -1.57 15.72
CA LEU A 385 1.05 -1.72 17.13
C LEU A 385 0.10 -0.59 17.52
N PRO A 386 -1.17 -0.88 17.84
CA PRO A 386 -2.15 0.16 18.13
C PRO A 386 -1.85 0.87 19.46
N GLY A 387 -2.22 2.14 19.54
CA GLY A 387 -2.17 2.97 20.76
C GLY A 387 -3.42 3.83 20.90
N THR A 388 -3.58 4.43 22.07
CA THR A 388 -4.71 5.28 22.48
C THR A 388 -4.44 6.76 22.25
N GLU A 389 -3.17 7.18 22.29
CA GLU A 389 -2.77 8.57 22.10
C GLU A 389 -2.79 9.01 20.63
N ASN A 390 -2.96 10.33 20.43
CA ASN A 390 -2.82 10.97 19.12
C ASN A 390 -1.35 11.16 18.68
N LYS A 391 -0.47 10.24 19.10
CA LYS A 391 0.96 10.19 18.81
C LYS A 391 1.29 8.90 18.09
N VAL A 392 2.11 8.99 17.06
CA VAL A 392 2.54 7.84 16.26
C VAL A 392 4.04 7.83 16.05
N TYR A 393 4.65 6.70 16.36
CA TYR A 393 6.06 6.44 16.09
C TYR A 393 6.23 5.64 14.80
N VAL A 394 7.21 6.00 13.98
CA VAL A 394 7.55 5.29 12.73
C VAL A 394 8.95 4.71 12.84
N THR A 395 9.03 3.38 12.80
CA THR A 395 10.26 2.58 12.88
C THR A 395 10.54 1.84 11.57
N GLU A 396 11.76 1.33 11.40
CA GLU A 396 12.10 0.53 10.22
C GLU A 396 11.65 -0.92 10.33
N ALA A 397 11.85 -1.55 11.48
CA ALA A 397 11.61 -2.98 11.64
C ALA A 397 10.65 -3.28 12.81
N PRO A 398 9.88 -4.39 12.71
CA PRO A 398 8.83 -4.70 13.68
C PRO A 398 9.37 -5.07 15.07
N ILE A 399 10.63 -5.51 15.17
CA ILE A 399 11.29 -5.76 16.47
C ILE A 399 11.57 -4.43 17.19
N ASP A 400 11.95 -3.40 16.45
CA ASP A 400 12.13 -2.05 17.00
C ASP A 400 10.78 -1.45 17.39
N ALA A 401 9.72 -1.70 16.61
CA ALA A 401 8.37 -1.31 17.01
C ALA A 401 7.95 -1.94 18.34
N LEU A 402 8.17 -3.24 18.54
CA LEU A 402 7.90 -3.90 19.83
C LEU A 402 8.77 -3.34 20.96
N SER A 403 10.03 -3.05 20.68
CA SER A 403 10.98 -2.49 21.65
C SER A 403 10.55 -1.09 22.08
N LEU A 404 10.10 -0.27 21.13
CA LEU A 404 9.61 1.08 21.38
C LEU A 404 8.24 1.08 22.08
N LYS A 405 7.43 0.02 21.92
CA LYS A 405 6.17 -0.16 22.64
C LYS A 405 6.37 -0.28 24.16
N LEU A 406 7.55 -0.69 24.60
CA LEU A 406 7.94 -0.65 26.01
C LEU A 406 8.08 0.77 26.54
N VAL A 407 8.64 1.67 25.72
CA VAL A 407 8.93 3.07 26.07
C VAL A 407 7.69 3.95 25.93
N ALA A 408 6.88 3.70 24.90
CA ALA A 408 5.68 4.45 24.57
C ALA A 408 4.44 3.54 24.48
N PRO A 409 3.96 2.99 25.62
CA PRO A 409 2.89 1.99 25.64
C PRO A 409 1.55 2.52 25.12
N GLU A 410 1.25 3.81 25.30
CA GLU A 410 0.00 4.42 24.86
C GLU A 410 0.04 4.92 23.40
N CYS A 411 1.22 5.02 22.77
CA CYS A 411 1.35 5.53 21.41
C CYS A 411 1.15 4.41 20.36
N SER A 412 0.69 4.81 19.16
CA SER A 412 0.69 3.90 18.01
C SER A 412 2.10 3.76 17.46
N ILE A 413 2.53 2.57 17.06
CA ILE A 413 3.88 2.34 16.52
C ILE A 413 3.81 1.56 15.23
N LEU A 414 4.43 2.11 14.18
CA LEU A 414 4.46 1.56 12.83
C LEU A 414 5.85 1.02 12.52
N ALA A 415 5.93 -0.10 11.80
CA ALA A 415 7.17 -0.54 11.15
C ALA A 415 6.99 -0.65 9.64
N THR A 416 7.85 0.05 8.89
CA THR A 416 7.73 0.21 7.43
C THR A 416 8.43 -0.89 6.62
N GLY A 417 9.42 -1.56 7.20
CA GLY A 417 10.26 -2.53 6.51
C GLY A 417 11.31 -1.91 5.58
N GLY A 418 11.63 -0.62 5.73
CA GLY A 418 12.72 0.06 5.01
C GLY A 418 12.31 0.65 3.64
N ASN A 419 11.54 -0.11 2.86
CA ASN A 419 11.29 0.17 1.43
C ASN A 419 9.83 0.52 1.09
N MET A 420 9.04 0.94 2.07
CA MET A 420 7.63 1.28 1.84
C MET A 420 7.48 2.70 1.28
N PRO A 421 6.66 2.92 0.24
CA PRO A 421 6.33 4.26 -0.24
C PRO A 421 5.70 5.11 0.87
N VAL A 422 6.18 6.34 1.03
CA VAL A 422 5.77 7.23 2.13
C VAL A 422 4.30 7.61 2.02
N GLU A 423 3.76 7.71 0.81
CA GLU A 423 2.36 8.07 0.54
C GLU A 423 1.38 7.08 1.16
N ARG A 424 1.80 5.83 1.38
CA ARG A 424 0.98 4.80 2.04
C ARG A 424 0.89 4.97 3.55
N LEU A 425 1.69 5.86 4.13
CA LEU A 425 1.61 6.20 5.55
C LEU A 425 0.47 7.18 5.87
N LYS A 426 -0.11 7.85 4.86
CA LYS A 426 -1.20 8.83 5.03
C LYS A 426 -2.31 8.40 5.99
N PRO A 427 -2.92 7.22 5.82
CA PRO A 427 -4.01 6.79 6.71
C PRO A 427 -3.61 6.63 8.18
N TYR A 428 -2.31 6.52 8.47
CA TYR A 428 -1.78 6.26 9.81
C TYR A 428 -1.22 7.51 10.48
N LEU A 429 -0.76 8.49 9.70
CA LEU A 429 -0.04 9.68 10.17
C LEU A 429 -0.91 10.95 10.16
N ASP A 430 -1.87 11.08 9.25
CA ASP A 430 -2.64 12.30 9.09
C ASP A 430 -3.41 12.65 10.38
N GLY A 431 -3.27 13.90 10.84
CA GLY A 431 -3.90 14.39 12.07
C GLY A 431 -3.24 13.96 13.38
N LYS A 432 -2.11 13.23 13.33
CA LYS A 432 -1.36 12.78 14.51
C LYS A 432 -0.04 13.52 14.68
N GLU A 433 0.48 13.54 15.90
CA GLU A 433 1.87 13.94 16.15
C GLU A 433 2.81 12.80 15.72
N VAL A 434 3.64 13.06 14.71
CA VAL A 434 4.50 12.06 14.07
C VAL A 434 5.92 12.12 14.65
N LEU A 435 6.38 10.99 15.18
CA LEU A 435 7.70 10.79 15.74
C LEU A 435 8.46 9.76 14.89
N LEU A 436 9.53 10.20 14.24
CA LEU A 436 10.36 9.42 13.34
C LEU A 436 11.46 8.73 14.15
N ALA A 437 11.38 7.41 14.26
CA ALA A 437 12.16 6.59 15.16
C ALA A 437 12.98 5.53 14.39
N GLN A 438 13.47 5.88 13.20
CA GLN A 438 14.39 5.05 12.42
C GLN A 438 15.75 4.89 13.10
N ASP A 439 16.46 3.85 12.68
CA ASP A 439 17.81 3.50 13.11
C ASP A 439 18.77 4.69 13.03
N ARG A 440 19.75 4.71 13.93
CA ARG A 440 20.81 5.71 13.98
C ARG A 440 21.90 5.39 12.95
N ASP A 441 21.53 5.38 11.67
CA ASP A 441 22.44 5.25 10.55
C ASP A 441 22.01 6.08 9.33
N ALA A 442 22.85 6.09 8.29
CA ALA A 442 22.60 6.89 7.08
C ALA A 442 21.32 6.48 6.33
N ALA A 443 20.93 5.20 6.39
CA ALA A 443 19.73 4.71 5.73
C ALA A 443 18.46 5.18 6.48
N GLY A 444 18.50 5.12 7.81
CA GLY A 444 17.44 5.66 8.66
C GLY A 444 17.29 7.17 8.53
N ASP A 445 18.41 7.90 8.39
CA ASP A 445 18.41 9.33 8.10
C ASP A 445 17.77 9.66 6.75
N GLU A 446 18.12 8.93 5.69
CA GLU A 446 17.50 9.10 4.38
C GLU A 446 15.99 8.82 4.44
N GLN A 447 15.58 7.74 5.12
CA GLN A 447 14.17 7.41 5.27
C GLN A 447 13.41 8.48 6.06
N ALA A 448 13.95 8.95 7.18
CA ALA A 448 13.33 10.01 7.97
C ALA A 448 13.16 11.31 7.16
N GLN A 449 14.16 11.68 6.35
CA GLN A 449 14.07 12.82 5.44
C GLN A 449 12.98 12.64 4.39
N ARG A 450 12.84 11.45 3.79
CA ARG A 450 11.75 11.16 2.84
C ARG A 450 10.38 11.34 3.49
N ILE A 451 10.19 10.91 4.74
CA ILE A 451 8.93 11.10 5.46
C ILE A 451 8.68 12.58 5.77
N ARG A 452 9.71 13.32 6.21
CA ARG A 452 9.60 14.76 6.48
C ARG A 452 9.20 15.61 5.28
N LYS A 453 9.52 15.19 4.06
CA LYS A 453 9.07 15.89 2.84
C LYS A 453 7.54 15.93 2.72
N LEU A 454 6.83 14.90 3.19
CA LEU A 454 5.37 14.85 3.22
C LEU A 454 4.79 15.29 4.58
N TYR A 455 5.56 15.17 5.66
CA TYR A 455 5.18 15.55 7.02
C TYR A 455 6.23 16.47 7.66
N PRO A 456 6.25 17.77 7.33
CA PRO A 456 7.29 18.69 7.81
C PRO A 456 7.37 18.81 9.34
N GLU A 457 6.22 18.67 10.02
CA GLU A 457 6.10 18.71 11.49
C GLU A 457 6.65 17.45 12.19
N ALA A 458 7.05 16.42 11.43
CA ALA A 458 7.51 15.16 12.00
C ALA A 458 8.88 15.31 12.71
N ARG A 459 8.92 14.95 14.00
CA ARG A 459 10.13 15.09 14.84
C ARG A 459 10.93 13.81 14.84
N ARG A 460 12.26 13.92 14.71
CA ARG A 460 13.16 12.76 14.79
C ARG A 460 13.42 12.46 16.26
N VAL A 461 13.31 11.20 16.63
CA VAL A 461 13.66 10.65 17.94
C VAL A 461 14.62 9.50 17.70
N LEU A 462 15.71 9.47 18.46
CA LEU A 462 16.75 8.45 18.32
C LEU A 462 16.85 7.64 19.61
N PRO A 463 17.32 6.38 19.54
CA PRO A 463 17.70 5.66 20.73
C PRO A 463 18.82 6.40 21.47
N GLU A 464 18.75 6.41 22.81
CA GLU A 464 19.75 7.01 23.70
C GLU A 464 21.10 6.31 23.56
N GLN A 465 21.08 4.99 23.35
CA GLN A 465 22.25 4.13 23.23
C GLN A 465 22.01 3.05 22.17
N GLY A 466 23.07 2.63 21.47
CA GLY A 466 22.97 1.65 20.39
C GLY A 466 22.56 2.24 19.05
N LYS A 467 22.51 1.37 18.03
CA LYS A 467 22.12 1.69 16.66
C LYS A 467 20.60 1.73 16.50
N ASP A 468 19.89 0.79 17.10
CA ASP A 468 18.43 0.63 16.98
C ASP A 468 17.75 0.52 18.36
N TRP A 469 16.42 0.60 18.39
CA TRP A 469 15.65 0.59 19.64
C TRP A 469 15.73 -0.75 20.36
N ASN A 470 15.91 -1.85 19.65
CA ASN A 470 16.11 -3.14 20.30
C ASN A 470 17.49 -3.24 20.95
N GLU A 471 18.53 -2.69 20.33
CA GLU A 471 19.87 -2.63 20.89
C GLU A 471 19.88 -1.81 22.18
N GLN A 472 19.15 -0.68 22.24
CA GLN A 472 18.96 0.07 23.48
C GLN A 472 18.37 -0.80 24.61
N VAL A 473 17.31 -1.56 24.32
CA VAL A 473 16.67 -2.44 25.30
C VAL A 473 17.65 -3.51 25.81
N ARG A 474 18.45 -4.10 24.90
CA ARG A 474 19.45 -5.10 25.26
C ARG A 474 20.56 -4.52 26.13
N LEU A 475 21.10 -3.35 25.76
CA LEU A 475 22.14 -2.66 26.53
C LEU A 475 21.64 -2.29 27.93
N HIS A 476 20.40 -1.82 28.05
CA HIS A 476 19.81 -1.51 29.35
C HIS A 476 19.70 -2.77 30.24
N PHE A 477 19.27 -3.89 29.66
CA PHE A 477 19.18 -5.16 30.38
C PHE A 477 20.56 -5.67 30.84
N GLU A 478 21.58 -5.56 29.98
CA GLU A 478 22.97 -5.92 30.30
C GLU A 478 23.55 -5.05 31.42
N GLN A 479 23.29 -3.74 31.39
CA GLN A 479 23.71 -2.79 32.43
C GLN A 479 23.05 -3.11 33.78
N GLN A 480 21.74 -3.36 33.80
CA GLN A 480 21.02 -3.77 35.02
C GLN A 480 21.55 -5.09 35.59
N THR A 481 21.79 -6.08 34.72
CA THR A 481 22.33 -7.39 35.14
C THR A 481 23.74 -7.24 35.71
N ARG A 482 24.57 -6.39 35.11
CA ARG A 482 25.94 -6.12 35.60
C ARG A 482 25.90 -5.39 36.94
N ALA A 483 25.04 -4.38 37.10
CA ALA A 483 24.85 -3.67 38.37
C ALA A 483 24.43 -4.62 39.51
N GLN A 484 23.43 -5.49 39.27
CA GLN A 484 22.99 -6.48 40.25
C GLN A 484 24.07 -7.50 40.62
N LYS A 485 24.93 -7.88 39.66
CA LYS A 485 26.09 -8.76 39.94
C LYS A 485 27.15 -8.05 40.77
N THR A 486 27.42 -6.78 40.51
CA THR A 486 28.38 -5.97 41.28
C THR A 486 27.89 -5.76 42.71
N GLU A 487 26.61 -5.38 42.91
CA GLU A 487 25.99 -5.21 44.24
C GLU A 487 25.98 -6.51 45.07
N ARG A 488 25.80 -7.67 44.43
CA ARG A 488 25.90 -8.97 45.11
C ARG A 488 27.33 -9.40 45.43
N SER A 489 28.34 -8.77 44.81
CA SER A 489 29.76 -9.11 44.98
C SER A 489 30.51 -8.23 45.97
N GLU A 490 29.93 -7.11 46.43
CA GLU A 490 30.51 -6.33 47.53
C GLU A 490 30.24 -7.03 48.88
N PRO A 491 31.28 -7.45 49.63
CA PRO A 491 31.08 -7.97 50.98
C PRO A 491 30.65 -6.83 51.88
N ALA A 492 29.60 -7.05 52.67
CA ALA A 492 29.16 -6.14 53.73
C ALA A 492 30.34 -5.81 54.67
N ARG A 493 31.01 -4.67 54.43
CA ARG A 493 32.04 -4.15 55.32
C ARG A 493 31.38 -3.67 56.60
N GLY A 494 31.40 -4.54 57.60
CA GLY A 494 31.59 -4.23 59.02
C GLY A 494 30.59 -3.28 59.66
N ARG A 495 29.45 -3.80 60.15
CA ARG A 495 28.92 -3.32 61.44
C ARG A 495 29.74 -3.98 62.54
N SER A 496 30.78 -3.27 63.00
CA SER A 496 31.51 -3.60 64.22
C SER A 496 30.52 -3.68 65.39
N ARG A 497 30.34 -4.90 65.92
CA ARG A 497 29.74 -5.14 67.23
C ARG A 497 30.73 -4.61 68.28
N GLU A 498 30.47 -3.42 68.82
CA GLU A 498 31.03 -3.04 70.12
C GLU A 498 30.44 -3.98 71.17
N ARG A 499 31.30 -4.89 71.63
CA ARG A 499 31.06 -5.72 72.81
C ARG A 499 31.24 -4.83 74.04
N SER A 500 30.16 -4.61 74.76
CA SER A 500 30.17 -4.21 76.16
C SER A 500 31.00 -5.22 76.95
N ARG A 501 32.17 -4.79 77.46
CA ARG A 501 32.88 -5.47 78.54
C ARG A 501 32.31 -4.94 79.85
N GLY A 502 31.85 -5.84 80.70
CA GLY A 502 31.58 -5.53 82.09
C GLY A 502 32.88 -5.30 82.86
N MET A 503 32.85 -4.28 83.70
CA MET A 503 33.29 -4.33 85.10
C MET A 503 32.52 -3.26 85.87
#